data_AF-A0A2N7BFB2-F1
#
_entry.id   AF-A0A2N7BFB2-F1
#
_cell.length_a   1.000
_cell.length_b   1.000
_cell.length_c   1.000
_cell.angle_alpha   90.00
_cell.angle_beta   90.00
_cell.angle_gamma   90.00
#
_symmetry.space_group_name_H-M   'P 1'
#
loop_
_entity.id
_entity.type
_entity.pdbx_description
1 polymer ?
#
loop_
_entity_poly.entity_id
_entity_poly.type
_entity_poly.pdbx_seq_one_letter_code
_entity_poly.pdbx_strand_id
1 'polypeptide(L)'
;MELYGCSQCVFDEETYEEFEERYTGFLSDFYLQLKQELPESFLKLTFHKKRREDSMTFYESDSFACYENGSKSFVIQIDPECESIIVIGHNLHHEWGRLWSKDPYTDALQSIRIILNQ
;
A
#
# COMPACT_ATOMS: atom_id res chain seq x y z
N MET A 1 -15.10 -1.47 -7.17
CA MET A 1 -14.32 -1.71 -5.95
C MET A 1 -14.42 -0.44 -5.14
N GLU A 2 -15.04 -0.45 -3.96
CA GLU A 2 -14.85 0.66 -3.03
C GLU A 2 -13.38 0.60 -2.61
N LEU A 3 -12.58 1.48 -3.18
CA LEU A 3 -11.16 1.55 -2.89
C LEU A 3 -11.00 1.91 -1.40
N TYR A 4 -10.24 1.08 -0.68
CA TYR A 4 -9.78 1.35 0.69
C TYR A 4 -10.87 1.55 1.77
N GLY A 5 -12.07 0.99 1.57
CA GLY A 5 -13.15 1.05 2.58
C GLY A 5 -13.72 2.45 2.84
N CYS A 6 -13.36 3.43 2.01
CA CYS A 6 -13.84 4.81 2.09
C CYS A 6 -14.61 5.19 0.82
N SER A 7 -15.94 5.04 0.85
CA SER A 7 -16.81 5.37 -0.28
C SER A 7 -16.87 6.86 -0.62
N GLN A 8 -16.29 7.72 0.23
CA GLN A 8 -16.24 9.17 0.06
C GLN A 8 -14.85 9.69 -0.29
N CYS A 9 -13.83 8.83 -0.34
CA CYS A 9 -12.47 9.24 -0.65
C CYS A 9 -12.24 9.25 -2.16
N VAL A 10 -11.64 10.32 -2.67
CA VAL A 10 -11.18 10.43 -4.06
C VAL A 10 -9.68 10.22 -4.10
N PHE A 11 -9.22 9.37 -5.02
CA PHE A 11 -7.82 9.05 -5.20
C PHE A 11 -7.33 9.52 -6.58
N ASP A 12 -6.14 10.09 -6.61
CA ASP A 12 -5.41 10.39 -7.83
C ASP A 12 -4.35 9.31 -8.03
N GLU A 13 -4.27 8.76 -9.24
CA GLU A 13 -3.14 7.93 -9.64
C GLU A 13 -1.86 8.78 -9.63
N GLU A 14 -0.75 8.18 -9.21
CA GLU A 14 0.57 8.78 -9.27
C GLU A 14 1.58 7.76 -9.83
N THR A 15 2.70 8.23 -10.36
CA THR A 15 3.80 7.33 -10.71
C THR A 15 4.58 6.91 -9.47
N TYR A 16 5.39 5.85 -9.60
CA TYR A 16 6.29 5.45 -8.54
C TYR A 16 7.30 6.56 -8.20
N GLU A 17 7.79 7.29 -9.20
CA GLU A 17 8.70 8.42 -9.01
C GLU A 17 8.02 9.57 -8.27
N GLU A 18 6.76 9.89 -8.59
CA GLU A 18 5.98 10.89 -7.87
C GLU A 18 5.74 10.48 -6.40
N PHE A 19 5.49 9.19 -6.17
CA PHE A 19 5.43 8.62 -4.82
C PHE A 19 6.77 8.81 -4.08
N GLU A 20 7.92 8.47 -4.70
CA GLU A 20 9.24 8.60 -4.07
C GLU A 20 9.58 10.04 -3.70
N GLU A 21 9.18 11.01 -4.53
CA GLU A 21 9.37 12.45 -4.23
C GLU A 21 8.48 12.93 -3.09
N ARG A 22 7.25 12.41 -3.00
CA ARG A 22 6.22 12.85 -2.05
C ARG A 22 6.36 12.18 -0.68
N TYR A 23 6.65 10.88 -0.64
CA TYR A 23 6.53 10.05 0.54
C TYR A 23 7.89 9.79 1.19
N THR A 24 8.13 10.45 2.33
CA THR A 24 9.38 10.29 3.11
C THR A 24 9.14 9.64 4.47
N GLY A 25 7.98 9.00 4.65
CA GLY A 25 7.53 8.46 5.92
C GLY A 25 8.13 7.11 6.29
N PHE A 26 7.54 6.49 7.31
CA PHE A 26 7.79 5.11 7.69
C PHE A 26 7.58 4.18 6.48
N LEU A 27 8.46 3.19 6.28
CA LEU A 27 8.41 2.26 5.15
C LEU A 27 8.54 2.93 3.76
N SER A 28 9.19 4.09 3.67
CA SER A 28 9.40 4.79 2.39
C SER A 28 10.15 3.98 1.33
N ASP A 29 10.99 3.03 1.74
CA ASP A 29 11.72 2.11 0.86
C ASP A 29 11.01 0.75 0.68
N PHE A 30 9.81 0.54 1.23
CA PHE A 30 9.11 -0.74 1.13
C PHE A 30 8.86 -1.15 -0.32
N TYR A 31 8.44 -0.21 -1.16
CA TYR A 31 8.22 -0.47 -2.58
C TYR A 31 9.51 -0.77 -3.34
N LEU A 32 10.63 -0.18 -2.94
CA LEU A 32 11.95 -0.55 -3.46
C LEU A 32 12.30 -1.99 -3.09
N GLN A 33 12.05 -2.41 -1.85
CA GLN A 33 12.25 -3.80 -1.42
C GLN A 33 11.31 -4.76 -2.16
N LEU A 34 10.03 -4.40 -2.33
CA LEU A 34 9.07 -5.16 -3.11
C LEU A 34 9.49 -5.31 -4.57
N LYS A 35 10.04 -4.24 -5.18
CA LYS A 35 10.62 -4.26 -6.53
C LYS A 35 11.81 -5.20 -6.64
N GLN A 36 12.66 -5.27 -5.61
CA GLN A 36 13.81 -6.17 -5.57
C GLN A 36 13.40 -7.63 -5.39
N GLU A 37 12.42 -7.91 -4.52
CA GLU A 37 12.01 -9.28 -4.20
C GLU A 37 10.95 -9.87 -5.15
N LEU A 38 10.02 -9.05 -5.63
CA LEU A 38 8.88 -9.45 -6.45
C LEU A 38 8.72 -8.51 -7.68
N PRO A 39 9.74 -8.39 -8.55
CA PRO A 39 9.77 -7.40 -9.63
C PRO A 39 8.56 -7.50 -10.58
N GLU A 40 8.13 -8.72 -10.93
CA GLU A 40 6.97 -8.92 -11.80
C GLU A 40 5.65 -8.46 -11.17
N SER A 41 5.55 -8.53 -9.84
CA SER A 41 4.37 -8.07 -9.13
C SER A 41 4.39 -6.56 -8.96
N PHE A 42 5.57 -6.01 -8.65
CA PHE A 42 5.78 -4.57 -8.59
C PHE A 42 5.40 -3.86 -9.90
N LEU A 43 5.76 -4.43 -11.06
CA LEU A 43 5.42 -3.86 -12.38
C LEU A 43 3.91 -3.79 -12.67
N LYS A 44 3.08 -4.48 -11.87
CA LYS A 44 1.62 -4.47 -11.99
C LYS A 44 0.94 -3.60 -10.94
N LEU A 45 1.72 -2.90 -10.12
CA LEU A 45 1.17 -1.97 -9.15
C LEU A 45 0.73 -0.68 -9.83
N THR A 46 -0.45 -0.21 -9.43
CA THR A 46 -0.93 1.14 -9.70
C THR A 46 -0.88 1.93 -8.41
N PHE A 47 -0.14 3.04 -8.39
CA PHE A 47 0.07 3.85 -7.20
C PHE A 47 -0.98 4.95 -7.14
N HIS A 48 -1.44 5.25 -5.93
CA HIS A 48 -2.45 6.25 -5.69
C HIS A 48 -2.13 7.07 -4.45
N LYS A 49 -2.54 8.34 -4.48
CA LYS A 49 -2.60 9.24 -3.34
C LYS A 49 -4.02 9.74 -3.15
N LYS A 50 -4.37 10.10 -1.93
CA LYS A 50 -5.66 10.74 -1.66
C LYS A 50 -5.67 12.16 -2.24
N ARG A 51 -6.78 12.57 -2.85
CA ARG A 51 -6.97 13.94 -3.36
C ARG A 51 -7.27 14.89 -2.21
N ARG A 52 -6.56 16.03 -2.19
CA ARG A 52 -6.61 17.05 -1.13
C ARG A 52 -7.97 17.77 -0.96
N GLU A 53 -8.88 17.66 -1.92
CA GLU A 53 -10.17 18.38 -1.89
C GLU A 53 -11.17 17.76 -0.91
N ASP A 54 -10.88 16.55 -0.40
CA ASP A 54 -11.72 15.90 0.59
C ASP A 54 -11.50 16.55 1.96
N SER A 55 -12.50 17.33 2.41
CA SER A 55 -12.55 18.06 3.70
C SER A 55 -12.31 17.24 4.98
N MET A 56 -11.99 15.95 4.86
CA MET A 56 -11.52 15.07 5.92
C MET A 56 -10.01 14.83 5.73
N THR A 57 -9.21 15.67 6.40
CA THR A 57 -7.73 15.73 6.43
C THR A 57 -7.00 14.46 6.84
N PHE A 58 -7.69 13.35 7.09
CA PHE A 58 -7.07 12.07 7.44
C PHE A 58 -6.55 11.41 6.16
N TYR A 59 -5.33 10.89 6.17
CA TYR A 59 -4.70 10.12 5.06
C TYR A 59 -4.15 10.89 3.85
N GLU A 60 -3.91 12.20 3.92
CA GLU A 60 -3.28 12.94 2.80
C GLU A 60 -1.83 12.49 2.54
N SER A 61 -1.17 12.02 3.59
CA SER A 61 0.23 11.59 3.59
C SER A 61 0.40 10.11 3.22
N ASP A 62 -0.67 9.33 3.27
CA ASP A 62 -0.65 7.91 2.97
C ASP A 62 -0.19 7.64 1.53
N SER A 63 0.36 6.44 1.36
CA SER A 63 0.58 5.84 0.05
C SER A 63 -0.34 4.65 -0.12
N PHE A 64 -0.91 4.54 -1.31
CA PHE A 64 -1.71 3.39 -1.70
C PHE A 64 -1.14 2.76 -2.97
N ALA A 65 -1.15 1.44 -3.03
CA ALA A 65 -0.86 0.70 -4.27
C ALA A 65 -1.84 -0.45 -4.46
N CYS A 66 -2.35 -0.59 -5.68
CA CYS A 66 -3.27 -1.64 -6.08
C CYS A 66 -2.57 -2.63 -7.01
N TYR A 67 -2.80 -3.91 -6.77
CA TYR A 67 -2.43 -5.00 -7.68
C TYR A 67 -3.69 -5.70 -8.15
N GLU A 68 -3.84 -5.87 -9.47
CA GLU A 68 -4.89 -6.69 -10.07
C GLU A 68 -4.31 -7.57 -11.19
N ASN A 69 -4.51 -8.89 -11.08
CA ASN A 69 -4.07 -9.86 -12.08
C ASN A 69 -4.98 -11.08 -12.08
N GLY A 70 -6.05 -11.03 -12.89
CA GLY A 70 -7.05 -12.09 -12.96
C GLY A 70 -7.79 -12.26 -11.63
N SER A 71 -7.70 -13.44 -11.01
CA SER A 71 -8.33 -13.71 -9.70
C SER A 71 -7.54 -13.19 -8.50
N LYS A 72 -6.32 -12.68 -8.70
CA LYS A 72 -5.45 -12.18 -7.64
C LYS A 72 -5.54 -10.67 -7.58
N SER A 73 -5.91 -10.16 -6.42
CA SER A 73 -5.90 -8.73 -6.15
C SER A 73 -5.47 -8.45 -4.72
N PHE A 74 -4.74 -7.36 -4.55
CA PHE A 74 -4.45 -6.81 -3.24
C PHE A 74 -4.23 -5.31 -3.28
N VAL A 75 -4.30 -4.73 -2.10
CA VAL A 75 -4.06 -3.33 -1.82
C VAL A 75 -2.97 -3.25 -0.75
N ILE A 76 -2.04 -2.32 -0.94
CA ILE A 76 -1.09 -1.87 0.06
C ILE A 76 -1.49 -0.45 0.45
N GLN A 77 -1.57 -0.18 1.76
CA GLN A 77 -1.60 1.17 2.31
C GLN A 77 -0.41 1.33 3.24
N ILE A 78 0.30 2.44 3.14
CA ILE A 78 1.34 2.84 4.08
C ILE A 78 0.91 4.14 4.75
N ASP A 79 0.69 4.07 6.06
CA ASP A 79 0.28 5.18 6.90
C ASP A 79 1.52 5.72 7.65
N PRO A 80 2.02 6.91 7.28
CA PRO A 80 3.20 7.50 7.91
C PRO A 80 2.91 8.08 9.30
N GLU A 81 1.67 8.39 9.62
CA GLU A 81 1.28 8.97 10.92
C GLU A 81 1.16 7.88 11.99
N CYS A 82 0.55 6.74 11.64
CA CYS A 82 0.48 5.56 12.49
C CYS A 82 1.76 4.72 12.47
N GLU A 83 2.68 5.02 11.55
CA GLU A 83 3.86 4.21 11.24
C GLU A 83 3.46 2.74 11.03
N SER A 84 2.52 2.51 10.11
CA SER A 84 2.01 1.17 9.80
C SER A 84 1.88 0.90 8.29
N ILE A 85 1.85 -0.38 7.94
CA ILE A 85 1.53 -0.90 6.61
C ILE A 85 0.36 -1.87 6.72
N ILE A 86 -0.58 -1.74 5.80
CA ILE A 86 -1.77 -2.55 5.71
C ILE A 86 -1.77 -3.25 4.36
N VAL A 87 -2.01 -4.56 4.37
CA VAL A 87 -2.19 -5.38 3.15
C VAL A 87 -3.57 -6.00 3.17
N ILE A 88 -4.37 -5.68 2.15
CA ILE A 88 -5.74 -6.14 1.99
C ILE A 88 -5.84 -6.98 0.72
N GLY A 89 -6.23 -8.24 0.84
CA GLY A 89 -6.60 -9.12 -0.28
C GLY A 89 -8.03 -9.64 -0.11
N HIS A 90 -8.48 -10.53 -1.00
CA HIS A 90 -9.88 -11.00 -1.01
C HIS A 90 -10.37 -11.61 0.33
N ASN A 91 -9.49 -12.30 1.06
CA ASN A 91 -9.79 -12.89 2.38
C ASN A 91 -8.70 -12.56 3.43
N LEU A 92 -7.94 -11.50 3.20
CA LEU A 92 -6.81 -11.11 4.04
C LEU A 92 -6.93 -9.62 4.37
N HIS A 93 -6.81 -9.27 5.64
CA HIS A 93 -6.62 -7.89 6.06
C HIS A 93 -5.67 -7.93 7.25
N HIS A 94 -4.43 -7.52 7.01
CA HIS A 94 -3.40 -7.48 8.03
C HIS A 94 -2.76 -6.10 8.09
N GLU A 95 -2.40 -5.69 9.30
CA GLU A 95 -1.75 -4.43 9.58
C GLU A 95 -0.54 -4.68 10.49
N TRP A 96 0.59 -4.06 10.14
CA TRP A 96 1.82 -4.10 10.93
C TRP A 96 2.33 -2.69 11.15
N GLY A 97 2.42 -2.30 12.41
CA GLY A 97 2.97 -1.02 12.81
C GLY A 97 4.30 -1.18 13.52
N ARG A 98 5.08 -0.10 13.55
CA ARG A 98 6.37 -0.02 14.23
C ARG A 98 6.31 -0.48 15.70
N LEU A 99 5.18 -0.26 16.37
CA LEU A 99 5.02 -0.57 17.80
C LEU A 99 4.58 -2.01 18.09
N TRP A 100 3.98 -2.74 17.14
CA TRP A 100 3.43 -4.08 17.36
C TRP A 100 3.94 -5.16 16.40
N SER A 101 4.76 -4.81 15.41
CA SER A 101 5.57 -5.77 14.64
C SER A 101 7.06 -5.58 14.92
N LYS A 102 7.77 -6.70 14.99
CA LYS A 102 9.24 -6.69 15.08
C LYS A 102 9.90 -6.36 13.74
N ASP A 103 9.25 -6.73 12.64
CA ASP A 103 9.74 -6.56 11.28
C ASP A 103 8.56 -6.38 10.31
N PRO A 104 7.94 -5.18 10.27
CA PRO A 104 6.77 -4.91 9.46
C PRO A 104 7.03 -5.05 7.95
N TYR A 105 8.28 -4.85 7.50
CA TYR A 105 8.66 -5.07 6.10
C TYR A 105 8.50 -6.54 5.72
N THR A 106 9.16 -7.43 6.46
CA THR A 106 9.15 -8.87 6.19
C THR A 106 7.73 -9.41 6.31
N ASP A 107 6.98 -9.01 7.33
CA ASP A 107 5.62 -9.49 7.56
C ASP A 107 4.66 -9.11 6.41
N ALA A 108 4.75 -7.86 5.92
CA ALA A 108 3.96 -7.39 4.79
C ALA A 108 4.33 -8.11 3.48
N LEU A 109 5.63 -8.27 3.20
CA LEU A 109 6.11 -9.02 2.03
C LEU A 109 5.63 -10.48 2.05
N GLN A 110 5.66 -11.15 3.20
CA GLN A 110 5.14 -12.51 3.34
C GLN A 110 3.64 -12.59 3.04
N SER A 111 2.87 -11.60 3.48
CA SER A 111 1.43 -11.56 3.20
C SER A 111 1.13 -11.38 1.71
N ILE A 112 1.89 -10.53 1.02
CA ILE A 112 1.81 -10.40 -0.44
C ILE A 112 2.14 -11.73 -1.12
N ARG A 113 3.19 -12.44 -0.69
CA ARG A 113 3.55 -13.77 -1.21
C ARG A 113 2.43 -14.79 -1.01
N ILE A 114 1.75 -14.78 0.14
CA ILE A 114 0.62 -15.67 0.40
C ILE A 114 -0.51 -15.40 -0.61
N ILE A 115 -0.89 -14.14 -0.80
CA ILE A 115 -1.95 -13.76 -1.77
C ILE A 115 -1.56 -14.18 -3.18
N LEU A 116 -0.30 -13.95 -3.58
CA LEU A 116 0.18 -14.30 -4.92
C LEU A 116 0.30 -15.80 -5.18
N ASN A 117 0.32 -16.64 -4.15
CA ASN A 117 0.42 -18.10 -4.26
C ASN A 117 -0.91 -18.84 -4.11
N GLN A 118 -2.02 -18.13 -3.83
CA GLN A 118 -3.38 -18.67 -3.89
C GLN A 118 -3.82 -18.94 -5.32
#